data_AF-A0A3D3HSK3-F1
#
_entry.id   AF-A0A3D3HSK3-F1
#
_cell.length_a   1.000
_cell.length_b   1.000
_cell.length_c   1.000
_cell.angle_alpha   90.00
_cell.angle_beta   90.00
_cell.angle_gamma   90.00
#
_symmetry.space_group_name_H-M   'P 1'
#
loop_
_entity.id
_entity.type
_entity.pdbx_description
1 polymer ?
#
loop_
_entity_poly.entity_id
_entity_poly.type
_entity_poly.pdbx_seq_one_letter_code
_entity_poly.pdbx_strand_id
1 'polypeptide(L)'
;MSTKPQLWPTGEQFTREVIIQTNTDPVPVMITYTVPPFEAVVEAWQNTDPAKSYPQLRQFIVGWDLQETLTDSVLVSFLVTYSGTYKVIMDGWCEHMKGVLTASHLLFSDTPVSVN
;
A
#
# COMPACT_ATOMS: atom_id res chain seq x y z
N MET A 1 -6.30 -24.91 -1.37
CA MET A 1 -7.30 -24.17 -0.57
C MET A 1 -8.16 -23.40 -1.56
N SER A 2 -9.48 -23.58 -1.54
CA SER A 2 -10.37 -22.87 -2.47
C SER A 2 -10.67 -21.50 -1.86
N THR A 3 -9.83 -20.50 -2.18
CA THR A 3 -10.13 -19.11 -1.87
C THR A 3 -11.23 -18.67 -2.82
N LYS A 4 -12.46 -18.51 -2.29
CA LYS A 4 -13.48 -17.75 -3.03
C LYS A 4 -12.84 -16.44 -3.48
N PRO A 5 -12.99 -16.02 -4.75
CA PRO A 5 -12.51 -14.72 -5.17
C PRO A 5 -13.12 -13.68 -4.23
N GLN A 6 -12.28 -12.82 -3.66
CA GLN A 6 -12.67 -11.72 -2.80
C GLN A 6 -12.40 -10.43 -3.55
N LEU A 7 -13.41 -9.55 -3.65
CA LEU A 7 -13.29 -8.29 -4.39
C LEU A 7 -12.16 -7.41 -3.83
N TRP A 8 -12.05 -7.40 -2.50
CA TRP A 8 -11.00 -6.69 -1.76
C TRP A 8 -10.02 -7.69 -1.13
N PRO A 9 -8.75 -7.73 -1.55
CA PRO A 9 -7.80 -8.79 -1.18
C PRO A 9 -7.12 -8.50 0.18
N THR A 10 -7.88 -8.34 1.26
CA THR A 10 -7.31 -8.03 2.59
C THR A 10 -6.23 -9.05 2.98
N GLY A 11 -5.08 -8.54 3.43
CA GLY A 11 -3.94 -9.34 3.89
C GLY A 11 -3.04 -9.86 2.78
N GLU A 12 -3.38 -9.61 1.51
CA GLU A 12 -2.45 -9.85 0.41
C GLU A 12 -1.20 -8.99 0.61
N GLN A 13 -0.03 -9.61 0.44
CA GLN A 13 1.26 -8.93 0.53
C GLN A 13 1.95 -8.94 -0.84
N PHE A 14 2.63 -7.84 -1.13
CA PHE A 14 3.38 -7.67 -2.36
C PHE A 14 4.58 -6.76 -2.09
N THR A 15 5.62 -6.90 -2.89
CA THR A 15 6.81 -6.04 -2.76
C THR A 15 6.97 -5.19 -4.01
N ARG A 16 7.34 -3.93 -3.85
CA ARG A 16 7.57 -3.00 -4.95
C ARG A 16 8.76 -2.11 -4.68
N GLU A 17 9.51 -1.81 -5.74
CA GLU A 17 10.52 -0.76 -5.71
C GLU A 17 9.86 0.62 -5.76
N VAL A 18 10.29 1.50 -4.87
CA VAL A 18 9.86 2.90 -4.78
C VAL A 18 11.09 3.78 -4.79
N ILE A 19 11.09 4.81 -5.64
CA ILE A 19 12.22 5.75 -5.74
C ILE A 19 11.94 6.99 -4.89
N ILE A 20 12.59 7.09 -3.73
CA ILE A 20 12.47 8.24 -2.86
C ILE A 20 13.46 9.33 -3.30
N GLN A 21 12.96 10.51 -3.61
CA GLN A 21 13.80 11.66 -3.95
C GLN A 21 14.49 12.18 -2.69
N THR A 22 15.81 12.36 -2.75
CA THR A 22 16.59 12.97 -1.66
C THR A 22 17.27 14.24 -2.13
N ASN A 23 17.99 14.92 -1.24
CA ASN A 23 18.72 16.15 -1.56
C ASN A 23 19.97 15.91 -2.43
N THR A 24 20.44 14.66 -2.54
CA THR A 24 21.61 14.30 -3.35
C THR A 24 21.19 13.43 -4.53
N ASP A 25 20.89 12.16 -4.25
CA ASP A 25 20.56 11.16 -5.26
C ASP A 25 19.25 10.44 -4.89
N PRO A 26 18.40 10.09 -5.87
CA PRO A 26 17.23 9.27 -5.61
C PRO A 26 17.63 7.92 -5.01
N VAL A 27 16.95 7.50 -3.95
CA VAL A 27 17.20 6.22 -3.28
C VAL A 27 16.10 5.23 -3.66
N PRO A 28 16.43 4.12 -4.36
CA PRO A 28 15.51 3.02 -4.55
C PRO A 28 15.33 2.27 -3.23
N VAL A 29 14.08 1.97 -2.89
CA VAL A 29 13.69 1.23 -1.68
C VAL A 29 12.70 0.15 -2.07
N MET A 30 13.02 -1.11 -1.77
CA MET A 30 12.06 -2.20 -1.88
C MET A 30 11.14 -2.18 -0.66
N ILE A 31 9.86 -1.94 -0.87
CA ILE A 31 8.85 -1.89 0.19
C ILE A 31 7.96 -3.12 0.08
N THR A 32 7.81 -3.84 1.18
CA THR A 32 6.82 -4.92 1.32
C THR A 32 5.55 -4.35 1.93
N TYR A 33 4.50 -4.39 1.12
CA TYR A 33 3.17 -3.91 1.44
C TYR A 33 2.26 -5.02 1.92
N THR A 34 1.18 -4.62 2.59
CA THR A 34 -0.01 -5.42 2.83
C THR A 34 -1.24 -4.65 2.35
N VAL A 35 -2.30 -5.36 1.98
CA VAL A 35 -3.61 -4.76 1.73
C VAL A 35 -4.38 -4.69 3.06
N PRO A 36 -4.58 -3.51 3.66
CA PRO A 36 -5.37 -3.39 4.88
C PRO A 36 -6.87 -3.62 4.60
N PRO A 37 -7.71 -3.74 5.64
CA PRO A 37 -9.17 -3.68 5.49
C PRO A 37 -9.61 -2.43 4.72
N PHE A 38 -10.69 -2.52 3.95
CA PHE A 38 -11.16 -1.41 3.12
C PHE A 38 -11.50 -0.16 3.95
N GLU A 39 -12.10 -0.35 5.11
CA GLU A 39 -12.48 0.71 6.05
C GLU A 39 -11.27 1.53 6.50
N ALA A 40 -10.13 0.86 6.71
CA ALA A 40 -8.88 1.49 7.09
C ALA A 40 -8.32 2.36 5.96
N VAL A 41 -8.52 1.97 4.70
CA VAL A 41 -8.15 2.80 3.53
C VAL A 41 -9.03 4.04 3.44
N VAL A 42 -10.34 3.89 3.66
CA VAL A 42 -11.27 5.03 3.68
C VAL A 42 -10.91 6.02 4.78
N GLU A 43 -10.60 5.53 5.98
CA GLU A 43 -10.14 6.37 7.09
C GLU A 43 -8.84 7.09 6.76
N ALA A 44 -7.86 6.39 6.18
CA ALA A 44 -6.59 6.98 5.75
C ALA A 44 -6.77 8.07 4.70
N TRP A 45 -7.69 7.87 3.75
CA TRP A 45 -7.98 8.84 2.69
C TRP A 45 -8.68 10.11 3.21
N GLN A 46 -9.56 9.97 4.21
CA GLN A 46 -10.27 11.10 4.81
C GLN A 46 -9.42 11.90 5.79
N ASN A 47 -8.26 11.38 6.20
CA ASN A 47 -7.42 12.01 7.18
C ASN A 47 -6.67 13.23 6.61
N THR A 48 -6.83 14.37 7.30
CA THR A 48 -6.12 15.62 7.01
C THR A 48 -5.04 15.95 8.03
N ASP A 49 -4.90 15.15 9.10
CA ASP A 49 -3.94 15.34 10.18
C ASP A 49 -2.57 14.74 9.82
N PRO A 50 -1.51 15.56 9.63
CA PRO A 50 -0.17 15.08 9.31
C PRO A 50 0.42 14.20 10.42
N ALA A 51 0.03 14.38 11.68
CA ALA A 51 0.53 13.58 12.79
C ALA A 51 0.08 12.10 12.70
N LYS A 52 -1.01 11.83 11.97
CA LYS A 52 -1.55 10.49 11.75
C LYS A 52 -1.02 9.81 10.48
N SER A 53 -0.28 10.51 9.63
CA SER A 53 0.26 9.94 8.38
C SER A 53 1.18 8.74 8.63
N TYR A 54 2.00 8.78 9.68
CA TYR A 54 2.88 7.66 10.02
C TYR A 54 2.11 6.41 10.51
N PRO A 55 1.25 6.49 11.55
CA PRO A 55 0.41 5.36 11.95
C PRO A 55 -0.40 4.74 10.82
N GLN A 56 -0.85 5.56 9.87
CA GLN A 56 -1.57 5.10 8.69
C GLN A 56 -0.68 4.30 7.76
N LEU A 57 0.51 4.80 7.39
CA LEU A 57 1.44 4.06 6.53
C LEU A 57 1.79 2.67 7.09
N ARG A 58 1.85 2.50 8.41
CA ARG A 58 2.10 1.20 9.04
C ARG A 58 0.99 0.18 8.83
N GLN A 59 -0.21 0.60 8.44
CA GLN A 59 -1.28 -0.30 8.02
C GLN A 59 -1.07 -0.83 6.60
N PHE A 60 -0.27 -0.12 5.77
CA PHE A 60 0.01 -0.48 4.38
C PHE A 60 1.38 -1.15 4.21
N ILE A 61 2.34 -0.88 5.09
CA ILE A 61 3.72 -1.36 4.97
C ILE A 61 4.06 -2.30 6.12
N VAL A 62 4.58 -3.48 5.79
CA VAL A 62 5.03 -4.49 6.76
C VAL A 62 6.55 -4.65 6.78
N GLY A 63 7.26 -4.18 5.74
CA GLY A 63 8.72 -4.22 5.69
C GLY A 63 9.29 -3.33 4.59
N TRP A 64 10.60 -3.13 4.64
CA TRP A 64 11.40 -2.54 3.56
C TRP A 64 12.86 -2.96 3.67
N ASP A 65 13.67 -2.73 2.62
CA ASP A 65 15.05 -3.22 2.54
C ASP A 65 16.11 -2.35 3.24
N LEU A 66 15.77 -1.11 3.62
CA LEU A 66 16.68 -0.22 4.36
C LEU A 66 16.90 -0.65 5.82
N GLN A 67 16.08 -1.56 6.34
CA GLN A 67 16.20 -2.07 7.70
C GLN A 67 15.74 -3.53 7.79
N GLU A 68 16.46 -4.36 8.55
CA GLU A 68 16.05 -5.76 8.81
C GLU A 68 14.69 -5.85 9.51
N THR A 69 14.38 -4.88 10.38
CA THR A 69 13.09 -4.74 11.04
C THR A 69 12.58 -3.33 10.79
N LEU A 70 11.34 -3.20 10.30
CA LEU A 70 10.71 -1.91 10.09
C LEU A 70 10.46 -1.22 11.43
N THR A 71 11.30 -0.25 11.75
CA THR A 71 11.14 0.60 12.93
C THR A 71 10.57 1.95 12.53
N ASP A 72 9.93 2.61 13.51
CA ASP A 72 9.36 3.94 13.31
C ASP A 72 10.42 4.97 12.90
N SER A 73 11.63 4.85 13.44
CA SER A 73 12.68 5.86 13.29
C SER A 73 13.03 6.19 11.84
N VAL A 74 13.43 5.20 11.02
CA VAL A 74 13.92 5.48 9.67
C VAL A 74 12.77 5.90 8.76
N LEU A 75 11.60 5.24 8.81
CA LEU A 75 10.45 5.66 8.01
C LEU A 75 10.00 7.08 8.36
N VAL A 76 9.90 7.42 9.65
CA VAL A 76 9.60 8.79 10.08
C VAL A 76 10.67 9.77 9.61
N SER A 77 11.96 9.43 9.69
CA SER A 77 13.03 10.29 9.17
C SER A 77 12.85 10.58 7.68
N PHE A 78 12.56 9.57 6.84
CA PHE A 78 12.31 9.80 5.42
C PHE A 78 11.07 10.68 5.18
N LEU A 79 9.98 10.45 5.92
CA LEU A 79 8.74 11.24 5.81
C LEU A 79 8.94 12.71 6.21
N VAL A 80 9.75 12.98 7.23
CA VAL A 80 10.03 14.33 7.74
C VAL A 80 11.07 15.04 6.89
N THR A 81 12.13 14.35 6.47
CA THR A 81 13.26 14.95 5.76
C THR A 81 12.97 15.19 4.28
N TYR A 82 12.28 14.25 3.62
CA TYR A 82 12.10 14.29 2.17
C TYR A 82 10.61 14.46 1.81
N SER A 83 10.27 15.66 1.35
CA SER A 83 8.91 15.96 0.92
C SER A 83 8.50 15.06 -0.25
N GLY A 84 7.24 14.63 -0.24
CA GLY A 84 6.72 13.72 -1.26
C GLY A 84 6.96 12.23 -1.00
N THR A 85 7.81 11.85 -0.02
CA THR A 85 8.02 10.43 0.36
C THR A 85 6.70 9.69 0.59
N TYR A 86 5.82 10.25 1.41
CA TYR A 86 4.50 9.67 1.68
C TYR A 86 3.74 9.35 0.39
N LYS A 87 3.72 10.32 -0.54
CA LYS A 87 3.00 10.20 -1.81
C LYS A 87 3.59 9.09 -2.66
N VAL A 88 4.91 9.04 -2.84
CA VAL A 88 5.56 8.06 -3.69
C VAL A 88 5.36 6.63 -3.14
N ILE A 89 5.43 6.46 -1.82
CA ILE A 89 5.13 5.18 -1.17
C ILE A 89 3.67 4.75 -1.42
N MET A 90 2.71 5.65 -1.23
CA MET A 90 1.29 5.36 -1.43
C MET A 90 0.91 5.17 -2.90
N ASP A 91 1.55 5.89 -3.82
CA ASP A 91 1.36 5.71 -5.27
C ASP A 91 1.78 4.29 -5.68
N GLY A 92 2.90 3.78 -5.13
CA GLY A 92 3.35 2.41 -5.34
C GLY A 92 2.33 1.35 -4.90
N TRP A 93 1.66 1.56 -3.76
CA TRP A 93 0.57 0.69 -3.30
C TRP A 93 -0.68 0.83 -4.19
N CYS A 94 -1.10 2.06 -4.49
CA CYS A 94 -2.27 2.35 -5.29
C CYS A 94 -2.19 1.74 -6.69
N GLU A 95 -1.02 1.78 -7.33
CA GLU A 95 -0.80 1.19 -8.63
C GLU A 95 -0.96 -0.34 -8.63
N HIS A 96 -0.53 -1.04 -7.57
CA HIS A 96 -0.79 -2.47 -7.41
C HIS A 96 -2.28 -2.74 -7.29
N MET A 97 -2.96 -2.00 -6.40
CA MET A 97 -4.39 -2.17 -6.16
C MET A 97 -5.26 -1.89 -7.39
N LYS A 98 -4.87 -0.95 -8.25
CA LYS A 98 -5.56 -0.76 -9.54
C LYS A 98 -5.53 -2.04 -10.37
N GLY A 99 -4.39 -2.70 -10.47
CA GLY A 99 -4.25 -3.97 -11.19
C GLY A 99 -5.10 -5.08 -10.59
N VAL A 100 -5.09 -5.21 -9.26
CA VAL A 100 -5.90 -6.23 -8.56
C VAL A 100 -7.40 -5.99 -8.77
N LEU A 101 -7.85 -4.74 -8.62
CA LEU A 101 -9.27 -4.40 -8.79
C LEU A 101 -9.74 -4.58 -10.24
N THR A 102 -8.91 -4.28 -11.24
CA THR A 102 -9.21 -4.56 -12.65
C THR A 102 -9.35 -6.06 -12.91
N ALA A 103 -8.45 -6.87 -12.37
CA ALA A 103 -8.51 -8.33 -12.50
C ALA A 103 -9.75 -8.92 -11.80
N SER A 104 -10.03 -8.47 -10.58
CA SER A 104 -11.23 -8.86 -9.83
C SER A 104 -12.50 -8.51 -10.59
N HIS A 105 -12.60 -7.31 -11.19
CA HIS A 105 -13.77 -6.89 -11.95
C HIS A 105 -14.10 -7.84 -13.11
N LEU A 106 -13.08 -8.31 -13.84
CA LEU A 106 -13.27 -9.29 -14.93
C LEU A 106 -13.83 -10.62 -14.40
N LEU A 107 -13.28 -11.11 -13.28
CA LEU A 107 -13.72 -12.38 -12.66
C LEU A 107 -15.18 -12.34 -12.19
N PHE A 108 -15.64 -11.21 -11.65
CA PHE A 108 -17.02 -11.06 -11.18
C PHE A 108 -18.02 -10.67 -12.28
N SER A 109 -17.56 -10.11 -13.40
CA SER A 109 -18.42 -9.77 -14.55
C SER A 109 -18.79 -11.01 -15.38
N ASP A 110 -17.93 -12.01 -15.42
CA ASP A 110 -18.11 -13.23 -16.23
C ASP A 110 -18.90 -14.34 -15.51
N THR A 111 -19.42 -14.10 -14.31
CA THR A 111 -20.26 -15.08 -13.61
C THR A 111 -21.72 -14.91 -14.04
N PRO A 112 -22.32 -15.82 -14.84
CA PRO A 112 -23.73 -15.73 -15.15
C PRO A 112 -24.49 -15.99 -13.84
N VAL A 113 -25.31 -15.03 -13.43
CA VAL A 113 -26.29 -15.26 -12.37
C VAL A 113 -27.31 -16.25 -12.92
N SER A 114 -27.12 -17.53 -12.64
CA SER A 114 -28.17 -18.53 -12.87
C SER A 114 -29.20 -18.36 -11.76
N VAL A 115 -30.24 -17.57 -12.03
CA VAL A 115 -31.42 -17.50 -11.17
C VAL A 115 -32.27 -18.74 -11.48
N ASN A 116 -32.39 -19.66 -10.53
CA ASN A 116 -33.41 -20.72 -10.55
C ASN A 116 -34.72 -20.21 -9.95
#